data_AF-A0A5J4L2W5-F1
#
_entry.id   AF-A0A5J4L2W5-F1
#
_cell.length_a   1.000
_cell.length_b   1.000
_cell.length_c   1.000
_cell.angle_alpha   90.00
_cell.angle_beta   90.00
_cell.angle_gamma   90.00
#
_symmetry.space_group_name_H-M   'P 1'
#
loop_
_entity.id
_entity.type
_entity.pdbx_description
1 polymer ?
#
loop_
_entity_poly.entity_id
_entity_poly.type
_entity_poly.pdbx_seq_one_letter_code
_entity_poly.pdbx_strand_id
1 'polypeptide(L)'
;MFPYEAERNAMAAKMKTPQAKGMYRLRQQIVEPVIGDIKENKGLRGFLTRGIRAVRAEFNIVCAAVNIKRIWLALQETTKGNSPILWQSA
;
A
#
# COMPACT_ATOMS: atom_id res chain seq x y z
N MET A 1 3.50 -25.98 12.69
CA MET A 1 3.23 -25.38 11.36
C MET A 1 2.88 -23.92 11.58
N PHE A 2 3.53 -22.97 10.90
CA PHE A 2 3.27 -21.55 11.13
C PHE A 2 1.92 -21.16 10.50
N PRO A 3 1.11 -20.30 11.14
CA PRO A 3 -0.06 -19.76 10.46
C PRO A 3 0.42 -19.00 9.21
N TYR A 4 -0.26 -19.19 8.09
CA TYR A 4 0.04 -18.60 6.76
C TYR A 4 1.15 -19.26 5.92
N GLU A 5 1.58 -20.46 6.29
CA GLU A 5 2.62 -21.18 5.54
C GLU A 5 2.19 -21.54 4.12
N ALA A 6 0.91 -21.87 3.92
CA ALA A 6 0.37 -22.19 2.60
C ALA A 6 0.42 -20.97 1.66
N GLU A 7 0.05 -19.79 2.17
CA GLU A 7 0.03 -18.52 1.45
C GLU A 7 1.45 -18.06 1.11
N ARG A 8 2.40 -18.22 2.05
CA ARG A 8 3.82 -17.95 1.80
C ARG A 8 4.36 -18.86 0.69
N ASN A 9 4.06 -20.15 0.75
CA ASN A 9 4.52 -21.12 -0.24
C ASN A 9 3.88 -20.87 -1.62
N ALA A 10 2.61 -20.49 -1.67
CA ALA A 10 1.92 -20.09 -2.89
C ALA A 10 2.56 -18.83 -3.50
N MET A 11 2.91 -17.84 -2.68
CA MET A 11 3.62 -16.65 -3.16
C MET A 11 5.00 -17.00 -3.69
N ALA A 12 5.75 -17.86 -2.99
CA ALA A 12 7.05 -18.35 -3.44
C ALA A 12 6.96 -19.10 -4.78
N ALA A 13 5.94 -19.95 -4.96
CA ALA A 13 5.69 -20.62 -6.23
C ALA A 13 5.37 -19.63 -7.36
N LYS A 14 4.50 -18.64 -7.11
CA LYS A 14 4.15 -17.59 -8.07
C LYS A 14 5.38 -16.77 -8.48
N MET A 15 6.29 -16.48 -7.56
CA MET A 15 7.52 -15.71 -7.84
C MET A 15 8.59 -16.50 -8.62
N LYS A 16 8.36 -17.77 -8.99
CA LYS A 16 9.28 -18.51 -9.85
C LYS A 16 9.29 -18.01 -11.30
N THR A 17 8.20 -17.39 -11.77
CA THR A 17 8.07 -16.97 -13.18
C THR A 17 8.63 -15.54 -13.40
N PRO A 18 9.28 -15.27 -14.55
CA PRO A 18 9.77 -13.93 -14.88
C PRO A 18 8.65 -12.88 -14.94
N GLN A 19 7.48 -13.25 -15.47
CA GLN A 19 6.32 -12.37 -15.56
C GLN A 19 5.83 -11.92 -14.17
N ALA A 20 5.72 -12.86 -13.22
CA ALA A 20 5.29 -12.51 -11.87
C ALA A 20 6.31 -11.61 -11.17
N LYS A 21 7.62 -11.84 -11.38
CA LYS A 21 8.68 -10.95 -10.88
C LYS A 21 8.60 -9.55 -11.49
N GLY A 22 8.35 -9.46 -12.80
CA GLY A 22 8.16 -8.19 -13.50
C GLY A 22 6.99 -7.38 -12.94
N MET A 23 5.82 -8.04 -12.77
CA MET A 23 4.67 -7.41 -12.12
C MET A 23 4.94 -7.02 -10.66
N TYR A 24 5.63 -7.86 -9.90
CA TYR A 24 5.94 -7.57 -8.50
C TYR A 24 6.87 -6.36 -8.36
N ARG A 25 7.77 -6.15 -9.31
CA ARG A 25 8.68 -4.99 -9.34
C ARG A 25 7.93 -3.65 -9.39
N LEU A 26 6.76 -3.60 -10.04
CA LEU A 26 5.94 -2.39 -10.09
C LEU A 26 5.47 -1.93 -8.69
N ARG A 27 5.40 -2.84 -7.71
CA ARG A 27 5.08 -2.47 -6.32
C ARG A 27 6.12 -1.53 -5.71
N GLN A 28 7.37 -1.59 -6.16
CA GLN A 28 8.42 -0.66 -5.69
C GLN A 28 8.07 0.79 -5.99
N GLN A 29 7.37 1.04 -7.09
CA GLN A 29 6.98 2.40 -7.50
C GLN A 29 5.68 2.86 -6.82
N ILE A 30 4.78 1.92 -6.51
CA ILE A 30 3.42 2.25 -6.07
C ILE A 30 3.26 2.12 -4.55
N VAL A 31 3.70 0.99 -3.99
CA VAL A 31 3.41 0.59 -2.61
C VAL A 31 4.49 1.08 -1.65
N GLU A 32 5.77 0.94 -2.02
CA GLU A 32 6.88 1.31 -1.14
C GLU A 32 6.88 2.81 -0.75
N PRO A 33 6.59 3.77 -1.65
CA PRO A 33 6.53 5.17 -1.26
C PRO A 33 5.43 5.46 -0.25
N VAL A 34 4.28 4.78 -0.38
CA VAL A 34 3.15 4.94 0.55
C VAL A 34 3.51 4.39 1.92
N ILE A 35 4.13 3.21 1.98
CA ILE A 35 4.57 2.61 3.24
C ILE A 35 5.68 3.44 3.88
N GLY A 36 6.61 3.98 3.08
CA GLY A 36 7.65 4.90 3.54
C GLY A 36 7.05 6.17 4.14
N ASP A 37 6.08 6.81 3.47
CA ASP A 37 5.39 7.99 4.01
C ASP A 37 4.69 7.70 5.34
N ILE A 38 3.97 6.58 5.44
CA ILE A 38 3.30 6.17 6.68
C ILE A 38 4.30 6.00 7.84
N LYS A 39 5.46 5.38 7.58
CA LYS A 39 6.44 5.07 8.61
C LYS A 39 7.30 6.28 9.00
N GLU A 40 7.86 6.95 8.01
CA GLU A 40 8.84 8.03 8.19
C GLU A 40 8.16 9.37 8.43
N ASN A 41 7.27 9.79 7.52
CA ASN A 41 6.70 11.13 7.55
C ASN A 41 5.50 11.24 8.51
N LYS A 42 4.68 10.19 8.60
CA LYS A 42 3.54 10.14 9.54
C LYS A 42 3.89 9.53 10.90
N GLY A 43 5.11 8.99 11.04
CA GLY A 43 5.62 8.48 12.32
C GLY A 43 4.98 7.18 12.82
N LEU A 44 4.21 6.45 12.01
CA LEU A 44 3.60 5.18 12.43
C LEU A 44 4.64 4.04 12.40
N ARG A 45 5.51 4.01 13.42
CA ARG A 45 6.56 2.99 13.59
C ARG A 45 6.16 1.81 14.44
N GLY A 46 5.10 1.97 15.23
CA GLY A 46 4.54 0.95 16.10
C GLY A 46 3.03 1.10 16.16
N PHE A 47 2.38 0.05 16.65
CA PHE A 47 0.95 0.05 16.92
C PHE A 47 0.71 0.31 18.41
N LEU A 48 -0.30 1.11 18.71
CA LEU A 48 -0.73 1.38 20.09
C LEU A 48 -1.61 0.24 20.63
N THR A 49 -2.29 -0.47 19.74
CA THR A 49 -3.17 -1.58 20.08
C THR A 49 -2.45 -2.92 20.11
N ARG A 50 -3.03 -3.91 20.82
CA ARG A 50 -2.50 -5.28 20.92
C ARG A 50 -3.50 -6.29 20.36
N GLY A 51 -2.96 -7.36 19.78
CA GLY A 51 -3.73 -8.42 19.13
C GLY A 51 -4.05 -8.11 17.66
N ILE A 52 -4.03 -9.14 16.81
CA ILE A 52 -4.13 -9.01 15.35
C ILE A 52 -5.37 -8.22 14.91
N ARG A 53 -6.51 -8.43 15.57
CA ARG A 53 -7.77 -7.75 15.23
C ARG A 53 -7.69 -6.23 15.44
N ALA A 54 -7.17 -5.80 16.58
CA ALA A 54 -7.08 -4.38 16.92
C ALA A 54 -6.00 -3.67 16.09
N VAL A 55 -4.84 -4.31 15.92
CA VAL A 55 -3.75 -3.80 15.07
C VAL A 55 -4.21 -3.63 13.62
N ARG A 56 -5.01 -4.57 13.09
CA ARG A 56 -5.62 -4.43 11.76
C ARG A 56 -6.54 -3.22 11.69
N ALA A 57 -7.37 -2.99 12.70
CA ALA A 57 -8.27 -1.84 12.72
C ALA A 57 -7.49 -0.51 12.74
N GLU A 58 -6.45 -0.41 13.58
CA GLU A 58 -5.56 0.75 13.66
C GLU A 58 -4.88 1.02 12.30
N PHE A 59 -4.31 0.00 11.68
CA PHE A 59 -3.67 0.15 10.38
C PHE A 59 -4.66 0.50 9.25
N ASN A 60 -5.89 -0.04 9.30
CA ASN A 60 -6.93 0.29 8.33
C ASN A 60 -7.33 1.77 8.39
N ILE A 61 -7.41 2.35 9.59
CA ILE A 61 -7.69 3.79 9.77
C ILE A 61 -6.59 4.63 9.12
N VAL A 62 -5.32 4.28 9.34
CA VAL A 62 -4.18 4.96 8.72
C VAL A 62 -4.25 4.88 7.19
N CYS A 63 -4.52 3.69 6.65
CA CYS A 63 -4.70 3.50 5.21
C CYS A 63 -5.85 4.34 4.66
N ALA A 64 -6.98 4.41 5.38
CA ALA A 64 -8.13 5.23 4.98
C ALA A 64 -7.75 6.71 4.92
N ALA A 65 -7.06 7.23 5.93
CA ALA A 65 -6.60 8.63 5.94
C ALA A 65 -5.66 8.94 4.77
N VAL A 66 -4.73 8.04 4.45
CA VAL A 66 -3.84 8.17 3.28
C VAL A 66 -4.63 8.20 1.97
N ASN A 67 -5.59 7.29 1.81
CA ASN A 67 -6.41 7.21 0.60
C ASN A 67 -7.30 8.45 0.43
N ILE A 68 -7.92 8.94 1.51
CA ILE A 68 -8.71 10.18 1.50
C ILE A 68 -7.84 11.36 1.06
N LYS A 69 -6.62 11.50 1.60
CA LYS A 69 -5.68 12.55 1.16
C LYS A 69 -5.36 12.45 -0.33
N ARG A 70 -5.13 11.24 -0.86
CA ARG A 70 -4.87 11.04 -2.29
C ARG A 70 -6.06 11.43 -3.16
N ILE A 71 -7.28 11.05 -2.75
CA ILE A 71 -8.51 11.42 -3.46
C ILE A 71 -8.69 12.94 -3.45
N TRP A 72 -8.50 13.59 -2.30
CA TRP A 72 -8.60 15.04 -2.18
C TRP A 72 -7.61 15.77 -3.10
N LEU A 73 -6.34 15.33 -3.12
CA LEU A 73 -5.34 15.89 -4.05
C LEU A 73 -5.73 15.69 -5.52
N ALA A 74 -6.25 14.51 -5.87
CA ALA A 74 -6.70 14.23 -7.23
C ALA A 74 -7.88 15.12 -7.64
N LEU A 75 -8.85 15.33 -6.74
CA LEU A 75 -9.97 16.24 -6.98
C LEU A 75 -9.49 17.68 -7.20
N GLN A 76 -8.53 18.16 -6.42
CA GLN A 76 -7.96 19.49 -6.60
C GLN A 76 -7.28 19.67 -7.97
N GLU A 77 -6.59 18.65 -8.47
CA GLU A 77 -6.01 18.69 -9.83
C GLU A 77 -7.09 18.74 -10.91
N THR A 78 -8.18 17.97 -10.76
CA THR A 78 -9.30 18.04 -11.71
C THR A 78 -9.99 19.41 -11.70
N THR A 79 -10.13 20.06 -10.54
CA THR A 79 -10.73 21.40 -10.44
C THR A 79 -9.87 22.46 -11.11
N LYS A 80 -8.55 22.27 -11.17
CA LYS A 80 -7.60 23.16 -11.86
C LYS A 80 -7.51 22.93 -13.37
N GLY A 81 -8.27 21.98 -13.93
CA GLY A 81 -8.22 21.63 -15.35
C GLY A 81 -7.02 20.75 -15.74
N ASN A 82 -6.26 20.23 -14.77
CA ASN A 82 -5.17 19.29 -15.03
C ASN A 82 -5.68 17.85 -15.03
N SER A 83 -5.15 17.00 -15.91
CA SER A 83 -5.39 15.56 -15.82
C SER A 83 -4.80 15.01 -14.51
N PRO A 84 -5.61 14.37 -13.65
CA PRO A 84 -5.17 13.88 -12.35
C PRO A 84 -3.99 12.92 -12.50
N ILE A 85 -2.96 13.13 -11.68
CA ILE A 85 -1.68 12.39 -11.66
C ILE A 85 -1.89 10.86 -11.62
N LEU A 86 -3.02 10.40 -11.07
CA LEU A 86 -3.40 8.99 -10.95
C LEU A 86 -3.73 8.30 -12.29
N TRP A 87 -3.80 9.02 -13.40
CA TRP A 87 -4.16 8.50 -14.74
C TRP A 87 -3.04 8.63 -15.77
N GLN A 88 -1.87 9.15 -15.40
CA GLN A 88 -0.76 9.37 -16.34
C GLN A 88 0.12 8.12 -16.57
N SER A 89 -0.31 6.94 -16.12
CA SER A 89 0.48 5.71 -16.20
C SER A 89 -0.34 4.46 -16.55
N ALA A 90 -1.46 4.64 -17.27
CA ALA A 90 -2.25 3.56 -17.84
C ALA A 90 -2.09 3.56 -19.37
#